data_AF-A0A812CSG2-F1
#
_entry.id   AF-A0A812CSG2-F1
#
_cell.length_a   1.000
_cell.length_b   1.000
_cell.length_c   1.000
_cell.angle_alpha   90.00
_cell.angle_beta   90.00
_cell.angle_gamma   90.00
#
_symmetry.space_group_name_H-M   'P 1'
#
loop_
_entity.id
_entity.type
_entity.pdbx_description
1 polymer ?
#
loop_
_entity_poly.entity_id
_entity_poly.type
_entity_poly.pdbx_seq_one_letter_code
_entity_poly.pdbx_strand_id
1 'polypeptide(L)'
;MSASESQRQTLSISEQLELIDDVKVKKLKLAAAAKKYGIGYSTAAKILKKEDDLRSCMQMNGNTNRKRKRQSVHKDVNKALTQWFTQACANGATVTDHVIRQKASQLAVNLEVDFEPSNGWLMRWKQANNVSFKKFHGESTSADHGSANEWVTNVLPQLFRGYDPKDVWNCDETGIFYKAMPSGPLRFAGDEQSNGTKVPKDRLTMLQFTNMDGSEKQAVVVGKSAKPRCFKNVKTLPFSYFANRKAWMTSQLFTDVMKTLDRKMIAQNRKIILFLDNATCHNLLPGTNLSNIKLSSKPPNTTTHSTFGSRHHSFIQSVLSSGTCSNANRSDQCYTASAAVRGGQADNCFEGHAHDEASTFHGQTVNNSKLF
;
A
#
# COMPACT_ATOMS: atom_id res chain seq x y z
N MET A 1 27.37 -7.29 47.11
CA MET A 1 27.72 -6.42 45.97
C MET A 1 27.38 -7.16 44.69
N SER A 2 26.20 -6.91 44.10
CA SER A 2 25.87 -7.49 42.78
C SER A 2 26.43 -6.59 41.69
N ALA A 3 27.45 -7.06 40.97
CA ALA A 3 27.87 -6.42 39.73
C ALA A 3 26.73 -6.53 38.72
N SER A 4 26.06 -5.42 38.42
CA SER A 4 25.11 -5.38 37.30
C SER A 4 25.93 -5.46 36.02
N GLU A 5 25.73 -6.53 35.26
CA GLU A 5 26.29 -6.66 33.92
C GLU A 5 25.74 -5.50 33.06
N SER A 6 26.59 -4.50 32.82
CA SER A 6 26.31 -3.41 31.89
C SER A 6 26.23 -4.00 30.49
N GLN A 7 25.01 -4.32 30.02
CA GLN A 7 24.77 -4.61 28.61
C GLN A 7 25.22 -3.39 27.80
N ARG A 8 26.16 -3.59 26.87
CA ARG A 8 26.68 -2.51 26.01
C ARG A 8 25.56 -1.97 25.10
N GLN A 9 24.94 -0.87 25.50
CA GLN A 9 23.92 -0.20 24.71
C GLN A 9 24.53 0.45 23.45
N THR A 10 24.01 0.11 22.27
CA THR A 10 24.42 0.69 20.99
C THR A 10 23.30 1.57 20.45
N LEU A 11 23.62 2.86 20.25
CA LEU A 11 22.70 3.87 19.70
C LEU A 11 22.65 3.80 18.17
N SER A 12 21.48 4.07 17.61
CA SER A 12 21.24 4.33 16.18
C SER A 12 21.84 5.66 15.74
N ILE A 13 22.00 5.88 14.42
CA ILE A 13 22.47 7.17 13.89
C ILE A 13 21.53 8.31 14.30
N SER A 14 20.21 8.06 14.35
CA SER A 14 19.23 9.05 14.82
C SER A 14 19.48 9.43 16.28
N GLU A 15 19.60 8.46 17.18
CA GLU A 15 19.86 8.70 18.60
C GLU A 15 21.25 9.35 18.83
N GLN A 16 22.24 9.02 17.99
CA GLN A 16 23.56 9.66 18.03
C GLN A 16 23.51 11.14 17.63
N LEU A 17 22.70 11.49 16.61
CA LEU A 17 22.51 12.89 16.20
C LEU A 17 21.71 13.69 17.23
N GLU A 18 20.66 13.10 17.82
CA GLU A 18 19.93 13.74 18.91
C GLU A 18 20.82 14.01 20.12
N LEU A 19 21.72 13.08 20.47
CA LEU A 19 22.70 13.28 21.52
C LEU A 19 23.64 14.47 21.21
N ILE A 20 24.07 14.60 19.96
CA ILE A 20 24.90 15.72 19.51
C ILE A 20 24.13 17.04 19.66
N ASP A 21 22.87 17.08 19.23
CA ASP A 21 22.04 18.28 19.31
C ASP A 21 21.70 18.65 20.77
N ASP A 22 21.47 17.65 21.63
CA ASP A 22 21.29 17.85 23.07
C ASP A 22 22.50 18.53 23.73
N VAL A 23 23.72 18.18 23.31
CA VAL A 23 24.95 18.78 23.84
C VAL A 23 25.26 20.14 23.20
N LYS A 24 25.17 20.26 21.87
CA LYS A 24 25.59 21.47 21.14
C LYS A 24 24.54 22.56 21.08
N VAL A 25 23.28 22.19 20.84
CA VAL A 25 22.15 23.10 20.66
C VAL A 25 21.47 23.35 22.01
N LYS A 26 21.08 22.30 22.72
CA LYS A 26 20.40 22.42 24.03
C LYS A 26 21.36 22.65 25.20
N LYS A 27 22.67 22.74 24.93
CA LYS A 27 23.75 23.05 25.89
C LYS A 27 23.77 22.13 27.12
N LEU A 28 23.31 20.89 27.00
CA LEU A 28 23.36 19.93 28.10
C LEU A 28 24.81 19.51 28.37
N LYS A 29 25.15 19.34 29.65
CA LYS A 29 26.45 18.77 30.05
C LYS A 29 26.57 17.36 29.49
N LEU A 30 27.75 17.03 28.95
CA LEU A 30 28.00 15.73 28.31
C LEU A 30 27.69 14.53 29.22
N ALA A 31 27.94 14.65 30.52
CA ALA A 31 27.59 13.61 31.51
C ALA A 31 26.07 13.42 31.66
N ALA A 32 25.29 14.49 31.58
CA ALA A 32 23.83 14.43 31.65
C ALA A 32 23.24 13.83 30.35
N ALA A 33 23.79 14.21 29.19
CA ALA A 33 23.42 13.60 27.91
C ALA A 33 23.77 12.10 27.88
N ALA A 34 24.98 11.72 28.32
CA ALA A 34 25.39 10.31 28.39
C ALA A 34 24.45 9.48 29.27
N LYS A 35 24.05 10.02 30.44
CA LYS A 35 23.07 9.38 31.35
C LYS A 35 21.69 9.25 30.72
N LYS A 36 21.22 10.27 30.01
CA LYS A 36 19.92 10.26 29.30
C LYS A 36 19.82 9.11 28.29
N TYR A 37 20.91 8.84 27.56
CA TYR A 37 20.95 7.80 26.53
C TYR A 37 21.51 6.45 27.02
N GLY A 38 21.77 6.30 28.32
CA GLY A 38 22.24 5.03 28.91
C GLY A 38 23.65 4.61 28.46
N ILE A 39 24.49 5.54 27.99
CA ILE A 39 25.84 5.25 27.49
C ILE A 39 26.94 5.79 28.42
N GLY A 40 28.13 5.19 28.35
CA GLY A 40 29.30 5.69 29.06
C GLY A 40 29.78 7.05 28.52
N TYR A 41 30.34 7.88 29.41
CA TYR A 41 30.86 9.21 29.06
C TYR A 41 31.86 9.18 27.89
N SER A 42 32.77 8.21 27.90
CA SER A 42 33.77 8.04 26.84
C SER A 42 33.14 7.70 25.48
N THR A 43 32.00 7.01 25.46
CA THR A 43 31.23 6.72 24.24
C THR A 43 30.54 7.97 23.72
N ALA A 44 29.93 8.77 24.59
CA ALA A 44 29.31 10.04 24.23
C ALA A 44 30.34 11.02 23.63
N ALA A 45 31.53 11.11 24.23
CA ALA A 45 32.63 11.92 23.70
C ALA A 45 33.11 11.44 22.31
N LYS A 46 33.15 10.12 22.08
CA LYS A 46 33.49 9.56 20.76
C LYS A 46 32.43 9.84 19.70
N ILE A 47 31.15 9.86 20.07
CA ILE A 47 30.04 10.20 19.16
C ILE A 47 30.15 11.66 18.72
N LEU A 48 30.42 12.59 19.64
CA LEU A 48 30.64 14.00 19.32
C LEU A 48 31.78 14.23 18.32
N LYS A 49 32.87 13.44 18.42
CA LYS A 49 33.99 13.51 17.46
C LYS A 49 33.64 13.01 16.05
N LYS A 50 32.53 12.28 15.90
CA LYS A 50 32.06 11.71 14.61
C LYS A 50 30.88 12.47 14.01
N GLU A 51 30.61 13.68 14.49
CA GLU A 51 29.46 14.46 14.05
C GLU A 51 29.43 14.66 12.53
N ASP A 52 30.54 15.10 11.94
CA ASP A 52 30.60 15.40 10.50
C ASP A 52 30.27 14.16 9.67
N ASP A 53 30.86 13.01 10.03
CA ASP A 53 30.58 11.72 9.39
C ASP A 53 29.10 11.30 9.51
N LEU A 54 28.47 11.55 10.66
CA LEU A 54 27.08 11.19 10.93
C LEU A 54 26.11 12.11 10.16
N ARG A 55 26.37 13.42 10.14
CA ARG A 55 25.58 14.39 9.37
C ARG A 55 25.70 14.16 7.86
N SER A 56 26.90 13.86 7.36
CA SER A 56 27.08 13.49 5.94
C SER A 56 26.36 12.19 5.58
N CYS A 57 26.34 11.19 6.46
CA CYS A 57 25.56 9.96 6.22
C CYS A 57 24.05 10.22 6.14
N MET A 58 23.53 11.17 6.91
CA MET A 58 22.12 11.55 6.86
C MET A 58 21.75 12.26 5.54
N GLN A 59 22.63 13.12 5.03
CA GLN A 59 22.43 13.82 3.76
C GLN A 59 22.47 12.90 2.53
N MET A 60 23.20 11.78 2.60
CA MET A 60 23.32 10.81 1.50
C MET A 60 22.28 9.66 1.56
N ASN A 61 21.07 9.91 2.07
CA ASN A 61 19.99 8.90 2.20
C ASN A 61 20.35 7.68 3.06
N GLY A 62 21.27 7.84 4.02
CA GLY A 62 21.65 6.75 4.92
C GLY A 62 20.50 6.34 5.86
N ASN A 63 20.32 5.04 6.05
CA ASN A 63 19.34 4.52 7.01
C ASN A 63 19.66 4.98 8.45
N THR A 64 18.83 5.88 9.01
CA THR A 64 19.02 6.51 10.33
C THR A 64 18.78 5.56 11.51
N ASN A 65 18.03 4.48 11.30
CA ASN A 65 17.82 3.43 12.30
C ASN A 65 19.02 2.48 12.43
N ARG A 66 20.03 2.62 11.56
CA ARG A 66 21.21 1.79 11.56
C ARG A 66 22.09 2.09 12.78
N LYS A 67 22.48 1.04 13.52
CA LYS A 67 23.35 1.13 14.71
C LYS A 67 24.85 0.98 14.43
N ARG A 68 25.23 0.35 13.31
CA ARG A 68 26.64 0.09 12.94
C ARG A 68 26.89 0.28 11.46
N LYS A 69 27.86 1.13 11.10
CA LYS A 69 28.38 1.30 9.74
C LYS A 69 29.33 0.14 9.41
N ARG A 70 28.79 -0.98 8.94
CA ARG A 70 29.57 -2.04 8.30
C ARG A 70 29.96 -1.58 6.90
N GLN A 71 31.25 -1.63 6.61
CA GLN A 71 31.80 -1.32 5.30
C GLN A 71 31.61 -2.55 4.39
N SER A 72 31.10 -2.32 3.18
CA SER A 72 31.08 -3.35 2.13
C SER A 72 32.52 -3.60 1.65
N VAL A 73 32.80 -4.80 1.16
CA VAL A 73 34.06 -5.10 0.43
C VAL A 73 34.13 -4.26 -0.84
N HIS A 74 33.01 -4.17 -1.57
CA HIS A 74 32.90 -3.41 -2.83
C HIS A 74 32.30 -2.02 -2.56
N LYS A 75 33.09 -1.11 -1.98
CA LYS A 75 32.62 0.26 -1.65
C LYS A 75 32.43 1.12 -2.88
N ASP A 76 33.34 1.01 -3.84
CA ASP A 76 33.38 1.89 -5.01
C ASP A 76 32.21 1.60 -5.95
N VAL A 77 31.91 0.32 -6.19
CA VAL A 77 30.71 -0.13 -6.92
C VAL A 77 29.44 0.38 -6.23
N ASN A 78 29.34 0.24 -4.90
CA ASN A 78 28.16 0.72 -4.17
C ASN A 78 27.99 2.24 -4.27
N LYS A 79 29.08 3.00 -4.18
CA LYS A 79 29.06 4.47 -4.27
C LYS A 79 28.62 4.94 -5.65
N ALA A 80 29.23 4.38 -6.71
CA ALA A 80 28.87 4.70 -8.09
C ALA A 80 27.41 4.32 -8.40
N LEU A 81 26.95 3.18 -7.88
CA LEU A 81 25.57 2.74 -8.04
C LEU A 81 24.58 3.67 -7.33
N THR A 82 24.88 4.14 -6.12
CA THR A 82 24.03 5.10 -5.40
C THR A 82 23.95 6.44 -6.13
N GLN A 83 25.04 6.92 -6.72
CA GLN A 83 25.05 8.14 -7.53
C GLN A 83 24.18 7.97 -8.78
N TRP A 84 24.38 6.89 -9.52
CA TRP A 84 23.56 6.58 -10.70
C TRP A 84 22.07 6.43 -10.34
N PHE A 85 21.76 5.72 -9.25
CA PHE A 85 20.38 5.51 -8.81
C PHE A 85 19.69 6.83 -8.44
N THR A 86 20.42 7.73 -7.77
CA THR A 86 19.91 9.07 -7.45
C THR A 86 19.58 9.86 -8.72
N GLN A 87 20.46 9.82 -9.72
CA GLN A 87 20.24 10.50 -11.01
C GLN A 87 19.06 9.89 -11.79
N ALA A 88 18.97 8.56 -11.83
CA ALA A 88 17.88 7.85 -12.49
C ALA A 88 16.51 8.21 -11.86
N CYS A 89 16.44 8.26 -10.52
CA CYS A 89 15.25 8.68 -9.80
C CYS A 89 14.91 10.17 -10.05
N ALA A 90 15.92 11.05 -10.07
CA ALA A 90 15.71 12.48 -10.36
C ALA A 90 15.15 12.73 -11.77
N ASN A 91 15.51 11.88 -12.73
CA ASN A 91 15.00 11.91 -14.10
C ASN A 91 13.66 11.17 -14.27
N GLY A 92 13.02 10.73 -13.18
CA GLY A 92 11.72 10.04 -13.23
C GLY A 92 11.75 8.61 -13.76
N ALA A 93 12.93 7.99 -13.88
CA ALA A 93 13.03 6.62 -14.38
C ALA A 93 12.50 5.61 -13.36
N THR A 94 11.68 4.65 -13.82
CA THR A 94 11.27 3.51 -13.00
C THR A 94 12.39 2.48 -12.96
N VAL A 95 13.11 2.41 -11.83
CA VAL A 95 14.24 1.49 -11.65
C VAL A 95 13.78 0.24 -10.89
N THR A 96 13.96 -0.92 -11.51
CA THR A 96 13.61 -2.23 -10.92
C THR A 96 14.85 -3.00 -10.47
N ASP A 97 14.65 -4.05 -9.68
CA ASP A 97 15.71 -4.88 -9.10
C ASP A 97 16.67 -5.50 -10.13
N HIS A 98 16.15 -5.86 -11.31
CA HIS A 98 16.99 -6.39 -12.38
C HIS A 98 17.89 -5.30 -12.98
N VAL A 99 17.35 -4.10 -13.20
CA VAL A 99 18.13 -2.96 -13.71
C VAL A 99 19.23 -2.58 -12.72
N ILE A 100 18.94 -2.59 -11.41
CA ILE A 100 19.95 -2.30 -10.37
C ILE A 100 21.09 -3.31 -10.43
N ARG A 101 20.79 -4.62 -10.53
CA ARG A 101 21.81 -5.67 -10.62
C ARG A 101 22.63 -5.55 -11.90
N GLN A 102 21.97 -5.37 -13.05
CA GLN A 102 22.66 -5.20 -14.32
C GLN A 102 23.60 -3.99 -14.31
N LYS A 103 23.13 -2.86 -13.76
CA LYS A 103 23.98 -1.66 -13.64
C LYS A 103 25.14 -1.87 -12.69
N ALA A 104 24.93 -2.60 -11.59
CA ALA A 104 25.99 -2.93 -10.65
C ALA A 104 27.06 -3.82 -11.29
N SER A 105 26.69 -4.81 -12.11
CA SER A 105 27.64 -5.61 -12.90
C SER A 105 28.44 -4.74 -13.87
N GLN A 106 27.79 -3.82 -14.59
CA GLN A 106 28.48 -2.90 -15.50
C GLN A 106 29.49 -2.01 -14.76
N LEU A 107 29.10 -1.49 -13.59
CA LEU A 107 29.99 -0.69 -12.75
C LEU A 107 31.16 -1.51 -12.19
N ALA A 108 30.95 -2.80 -11.91
CA ALA A 108 32.02 -3.71 -11.48
C ALA A 108 33.08 -3.87 -12.56
N VAL A 109 32.65 -4.13 -13.80
CA VAL A 109 33.53 -4.24 -14.97
C VAL A 109 34.30 -2.93 -15.20
N ASN A 110 33.62 -1.79 -15.17
CA ASN A 110 34.25 -0.48 -15.39
C ASN A 110 35.24 -0.07 -14.30
N LEU A 111 35.08 -0.61 -13.09
CA LEU A 111 35.98 -0.36 -11.96
C LEU A 111 37.02 -1.47 -11.79
N GLU A 112 37.04 -2.46 -12.68
CA GLU A 112 37.94 -3.62 -12.65
C GLU A 112 37.87 -4.38 -11.31
N VAL A 113 36.66 -4.47 -10.74
CA VAL A 113 36.42 -5.17 -9.46
C VAL A 113 35.76 -6.51 -9.73
N ASP A 114 36.36 -7.59 -9.21
CA ASP A 114 35.72 -8.90 -9.14
C ASP A 114 34.51 -8.85 -8.19
N PHE A 115 33.33 -8.65 -8.77
CA PHE A 115 32.08 -8.50 -8.04
C PHE A 115 30.88 -8.96 -8.87
N GLU A 116 30.16 -9.94 -8.33
CA GLU A 116 28.89 -10.40 -8.87
C GLU A 116 27.71 -9.96 -7.95
N PRO A 117 26.75 -9.18 -8.47
CA PRO A 117 25.64 -8.66 -7.68
C PRO A 117 24.59 -9.74 -7.36
N SER A 118 24.83 -10.46 -6.26
CA SER A 118 23.88 -11.43 -5.70
C SER A 118 22.60 -10.78 -5.14
N ASN A 119 21.53 -11.57 -5.00
CA ASN A 119 20.28 -11.14 -4.35
C ASN A 119 20.51 -10.65 -2.91
N GLY A 120 21.37 -11.34 -2.16
CA GLY A 120 21.72 -10.97 -0.79
C GLY A 120 22.53 -9.66 -0.70
N TRP A 121 23.34 -9.35 -1.72
CA TRP A 121 23.97 -8.03 -1.82
C TRP A 121 22.94 -6.94 -2.12
N LEU A 122 22.05 -7.16 -3.10
CA LEU A 122 21.04 -6.18 -3.50
C LEU A 122 20.14 -5.79 -2.32
N MET A 123 19.67 -6.78 -1.56
CA MET A 123 18.85 -6.55 -0.36
C MET A 123 19.59 -5.67 0.67
N ARG A 124 20.87 -5.96 0.93
CA ARG A 124 21.71 -5.18 1.86
C ARG A 124 21.99 -3.77 1.34
N TRP A 125 22.25 -3.60 0.05
CA TRP A 125 22.44 -2.29 -0.57
C TRP A 125 21.17 -1.44 -0.46
N LYS A 126 19.99 -2.02 -0.76
CA LYS A 126 18.71 -1.33 -0.60
C LYS A 126 18.45 -0.89 0.85
N GLN A 127 18.66 -1.80 1.81
CA GLN A 127 18.52 -1.49 3.24
C GLN A 127 19.49 -0.40 3.72
N ALA A 128 20.72 -0.38 3.19
CA ALA A 128 21.72 0.62 3.54
C ALA A 128 21.39 2.02 3.00
N ASN A 129 20.83 2.09 1.79
CA ASN A 129 20.46 3.33 1.09
C ASN A 129 18.97 3.71 1.25
N ASN A 130 18.26 3.04 2.16
CA ASN A 130 16.83 3.26 2.42
C ASN A 130 15.93 3.15 1.16
N VAL A 131 16.30 2.28 0.23
CA VAL A 131 15.54 2.06 -1.01
C VAL A 131 14.42 1.08 -0.72
N SER A 132 13.18 1.55 -0.86
CA SER A 132 11.96 0.75 -0.72
C SER A 132 11.08 0.91 -1.95
N PHE A 133 10.36 -0.17 -2.29
CA PHE A 133 9.36 -0.09 -3.34
C PHE A 133 8.18 0.75 -2.83
N LYS A 134 7.88 1.85 -3.51
CA LYS A 134 6.66 2.63 -3.31
C LYS A 134 5.82 2.50 -4.58
N LYS A 135 4.60 1.98 -4.43
CA LYS A 135 3.64 1.93 -5.53
C LYS A 135 3.10 3.33 -5.76
N PHE A 136 3.53 3.98 -6.84
CA PHE A 136 2.92 5.23 -7.28
C PHE A 136 1.52 4.93 -7.82
N HIS A 137 0.51 5.62 -7.29
CA HIS A 137 -0.87 5.56 -7.77
C HIS A 137 -1.20 6.89 -8.48
N GLY A 138 -1.38 6.84 -9.80
CA GLY A 138 -1.94 7.94 -10.61
C GLY A 138 -0.98 9.10 -10.89
N GLU A 139 -1.19 9.77 -12.03
CA GLU A 139 -0.47 10.96 -12.47
C GLU A 139 -0.56 12.07 -11.41
N SER A 140 0.55 12.40 -10.75
CA SER A 140 0.63 13.40 -9.68
C SER A 140 0.72 14.84 -10.18
N THR A 141 0.50 15.07 -11.47
CA THR A 141 0.66 16.38 -12.10
C THR A 141 -0.67 17.11 -12.08
N SER A 142 -0.76 18.17 -11.27
CA SER A 142 -1.85 19.17 -11.19
C SER A 142 -2.95 19.04 -10.11
N ALA A 143 -2.65 18.50 -8.92
CA ALA A 143 -3.55 18.69 -7.78
C ALA A 143 -3.36 20.10 -7.17
N ASP A 144 -4.41 20.92 -7.16
CA ASP A 144 -4.40 22.21 -6.46
C ASP A 144 -4.57 21.98 -4.95
N HIS A 145 -3.44 21.97 -4.25
CA HIS A 145 -3.38 21.78 -2.81
C HIS A 145 -4.07 22.91 -2.03
N GLY A 146 -4.09 24.13 -2.56
CA GLY A 146 -4.72 25.28 -1.91
C GLY A 146 -6.24 25.10 -1.85
N SER A 147 -6.85 24.85 -3.01
CA SER A 147 -8.30 24.64 -3.13
C SER A 147 -8.79 23.42 -2.33
N ALA A 148 -8.02 22.32 -2.31
CA ALA A 148 -8.37 21.14 -1.53
C ALA A 148 -8.38 21.43 -0.03
N ASN A 149 -7.38 22.15 0.48
CA ASN A 149 -7.26 22.45 1.90
C ASN A 149 -8.33 23.46 2.37
N GLU A 150 -8.63 24.46 1.54
CA GLU A 150 -9.71 25.41 1.80
C GLU A 150 -11.07 24.71 1.88
N TRP A 151 -11.36 23.79 0.95
CA TRP A 151 -12.60 23.02 0.96
C TRP A 151 -12.75 22.16 2.22
N VAL A 152 -11.67 21.46 2.62
CA VAL A 152 -11.66 20.63 3.84
C VAL A 152 -11.85 21.48 5.10
N THR A 153 -11.27 22.69 5.13
CA THR A 153 -11.34 23.56 6.31
C THR A 153 -12.68 24.27 6.42
N ASN A 154 -13.22 24.76 5.30
CA ASN A 154 -14.33 25.71 5.32
C ASN A 154 -15.67 25.08 4.89
N VAL A 155 -15.66 24.17 3.92
CA VAL A 155 -16.89 23.63 3.31
C VAL A 155 -17.29 22.31 3.98
N LEU A 156 -16.32 21.41 4.16
CA LEU A 156 -16.58 20.07 4.65
C LEU A 156 -17.24 20.03 6.05
N PRO A 157 -16.82 20.84 7.05
CA PRO A 157 -17.49 20.85 8.35
C PRO A 157 -18.93 21.33 8.28
N GLN A 158 -19.25 22.22 7.33
CA GLN A 158 -20.62 22.69 7.12
C GLN A 158 -21.50 21.60 6.51
N LEU A 159 -20.93 20.74 5.65
CA LEU A 159 -21.63 19.61 5.06
C LEU A 159 -21.96 18.51 6.06
N PHE A 160 -21.12 18.30 7.08
CA PHE A 160 -21.38 17.34 8.16
C PHE A 160 -22.37 17.86 9.21
N ARG A 161 -22.62 19.17 9.27
CA ARG A 161 -23.52 19.74 10.28
C ARG A 161 -24.92 19.13 10.12
N GLY A 162 -25.39 18.47 11.18
CA GLY A 162 -26.71 17.82 11.22
C GLY A 162 -26.74 16.37 10.75
N TYR A 163 -25.58 15.77 10.45
CA TYR A 163 -25.45 14.35 10.18
C TYR A 163 -24.60 13.66 11.25
N ASP A 164 -25.03 12.50 11.70
CA ASP A 164 -24.21 11.59 12.50
C ASP A 164 -23.16 10.93 11.59
N PRO A 165 -21.95 10.56 12.09
CA PRO A 165 -20.98 9.80 11.30
C PRO A 165 -21.54 8.59 10.55
N LYS A 166 -22.52 7.87 11.12
CA LYS A 166 -23.16 6.73 10.44
C LYS A 166 -23.99 7.11 9.21
N ASP A 167 -24.38 8.39 9.10
CA ASP A 167 -25.21 8.99 8.05
C ASP A 167 -24.39 9.82 7.04
N VAL A 168 -23.07 9.85 7.21
CA VAL A 168 -22.12 10.42 6.25
C VAL A 168 -21.54 9.29 5.41
N TRP A 169 -21.85 9.25 4.12
CA TRP A 169 -21.48 8.16 3.22
C TRP A 169 -20.52 8.63 2.13
N ASN A 170 -19.57 7.79 1.76
CA ASN A 170 -18.75 7.94 0.56
C ASN A 170 -19.06 6.82 -0.43
N CYS A 171 -19.09 7.17 -1.71
CA CYS A 171 -19.24 6.24 -2.81
C CYS A 171 -18.09 6.38 -3.81
N ASP A 172 -17.59 5.26 -4.31
CA ASP A 172 -16.52 5.21 -5.31
C ASP A 172 -16.70 4.04 -6.28
N GLU A 173 -16.30 4.24 -7.53
CA GLU A 173 -16.40 3.25 -8.61
C GLU A 173 -15.05 2.61 -8.88
N THR A 174 -15.01 1.27 -8.97
CA THR A 174 -13.81 0.56 -9.39
C THR A 174 -14.08 -0.44 -10.51
N GLY A 175 -13.17 -0.48 -11.49
CA GLY A 175 -13.17 -1.49 -12.55
C GLY A 175 -12.29 -2.68 -12.17
N ILE A 176 -12.87 -3.88 -12.15
CA ILE A 176 -12.18 -5.14 -11.88
C ILE A 176 -12.00 -5.89 -13.20
N PHE A 177 -10.75 -6.06 -13.62
CA PHE A 177 -10.40 -6.87 -14.80
C PHE A 177 -10.04 -8.30 -14.38
N TYR A 178 -11.04 -9.16 -14.25
CA TYR A 178 -10.90 -10.48 -13.63
C TYR A 178 -10.25 -11.54 -14.52
N LYS A 179 -10.04 -11.25 -15.81
CA LYS A 179 -9.27 -12.10 -16.74
C LYS A 179 -7.97 -11.44 -17.22
N ALA A 180 -7.58 -10.31 -16.64
CA ALA A 180 -6.34 -9.67 -17.01
C ALA A 180 -5.16 -10.53 -16.52
N MET A 181 -4.25 -10.85 -17.45
CA MET A 181 -2.96 -11.45 -17.13
C MET A 181 -1.96 -10.34 -16.75
N PRO A 182 -0.88 -10.66 -16.00
CA PRO A 182 0.23 -9.74 -15.78
C PRO A 182 0.72 -9.14 -17.09
N SER A 183 1.06 -7.86 -17.09
CA SER A 183 1.54 -7.16 -18.27
C SER A 183 2.94 -7.66 -18.65
N GLY A 184 2.99 -8.50 -19.69
CA GLY A 184 4.22 -8.92 -20.37
C GLY A 184 4.64 -10.36 -20.06
N PRO A 185 4.94 -11.18 -21.08
CA PRO A 185 5.60 -12.46 -20.87
C PRO A 185 7.06 -12.24 -20.45
N LEU A 186 7.59 -13.13 -19.60
CA LEU A 186 9.05 -13.31 -19.49
C LEU A 186 9.54 -13.90 -20.81
N ARG A 187 10.50 -13.24 -21.47
CA ARG A 187 11.07 -13.70 -22.74
C ARG A 187 12.58 -13.84 -22.64
N PHE A 188 13.12 -14.77 -23.42
CA PHE A 188 14.56 -14.87 -23.64
C PHE A 188 15.04 -13.67 -24.47
N ALA A 189 16.25 -13.19 -24.20
CA ALA A 189 16.87 -12.14 -25.00
C ALA A 189 17.09 -12.66 -26.45
N GLY A 190 16.56 -11.94 -27.45
CA GLY A 190 16.64 -12.30 -28.87
C GLY A 190 15.34 -12.81 -29.51
N ASP A 191 14.26 -12.91 -28.74
CA ASP A 191 12.95 -13.33 -29.24
C ASP A 191 12.20 -12.14 -29.90
N GLU A 192 12.56 -11.81 -31.14
CA GLU A 192 12.00 -10.68 -31.90
C GLU A 192 10.60 -10.95 -32.49
N GLN A 193 10.06 -12.16 -32.30
CA GLN A 193 8.82 -12.58 -32.95
C GLN A 193 7.69 -12.82 -31.96
N SER A 194 6.96 -11.75 -31.62
CA SER A 194 5.58 -11.90 -31.21
C SER A 194 4.76 -10.63 -31.46
N ASN A 195 3.69 -10.78 -32.24
CA ASN A 195 2.60 -9.83 -32.20
C ASN A 195 2.02 -9.82 -30.78
N GLY A 196 1.85 -8.63 -30.19
CA GLY A 196 1.32 -8.49 -28.83
C GLY A 196 -0.03 -9.19 -28.67
N THR A 197 -0.16 -10.09 -27.70
CA THR A 197 -1.44 -10.72 -27.40
C THR A 197 -2.37 -9.69 -26.76
N LYS A 198 -3.53 -9.44 -27.37
CA LYS A 198 -4.56 -8.57 -26.79
C LYS A 198 -4.99 -9.12 -25.44
N VAL A 199 -4.61 -8.45 -24.36
CA VAL A 199 -5.01 -8.84 -23.00
C VAL A 199 -6.53 -8.82 -22.90
N PRO A 200 -7.18 -9.90 -22.43
CA PRO A 200 -8.62 -9.91 -22.19
C PRO A 200 -9.01 -8.79 -21.21
N LYS A 201 -9.75 -7.79 -21.70
CA LYS A 201 -10.26 -6.66 -20.89
C LYS A 201 -11.66 -6.94 -20.33
N ASP A 202 -11.95 -8.20 -19.99
CA ASP A 202 -13.21 -8.55 -19.36
C ASP A 202 -13.32 -7.83 -18.01
N ARG A 203 -14.30 -6.92 -17.94
CA ARG A 203 -14.48 -5.98 -16.82
C ARG A 203 -15.76 -6.29 -16.06
N LEU A 204 -15.69 -6.16 -14.75
CA LEU A 204 -16.82 -5.87 -13.88
C LEU A 204 -16.62 -4.47 -13.31
N THR A 205 -17.70 -3.73 -13.14
CA THR A 205 -17.67 -2.46 -12.41
C THR A 205 -18.33 -2.66 -11.06
N MET A 206 -17.68 -2.18 -10.01
CA MET A 206 -18.19 -2.26 -8.66
C MET A 206 -18.29 -0.85 -8.08
N LEU A 207 -19.51 -0.43 -7.79
CA LEU A 207 -19.80 0.81 -7.07
C LEU A 207 -19.91 0.46 -5.58
N GLN A 208 -19.05 1.05 -4.77
CA GLN A 208 -18.94 0.72 -3.36
C GLN A 208 -19.36 1.91 -2.51
N PHE A 209 -20.04 1.61 -1.42
CA PHE A 209 -20.57 2.57 -0.47
C PHE A 209 -20.06 2.25 0.92
N THR A 210 -19.64 3.26 1.67
CA THR A 210 -19.24 3.08 3.08
C THR A 210 -19.56 4.34 3.86
N ASN A 211 -20.11 4.18 5.06
CA ASN A 211 -20.35 5.29 5.98
C ASN A 211 -19.10 5.66 6.79
N MET A 212 -19.11 6.84 7.40
CA MET A 212 -17.92 7.43 8.00
C MET A 212 -17.44 6.70 9.25
N ASP A 213 -18.32 6.08 10.03
CA ASP A 213 -17.91 5.23 11.16
C ASP A 213 -17.48 3.80 10.72
N GLY A 214 -17.70 3.45 9.45
CA GLY A 214 -17.38 2.15 8.87
C GLY A 214 -18.32 1.01 9.26
N SER A 215 -19.44 1.29 9.94
CA SER A 215 -20.41 0.29 10.40
C SER A 215 -21.22 -0.33 9.26
N GLU A 216 -21.45 0.42 8.17
CA GLU A 216 -22.22 -0.04 7.02
C GLU A 216 -21.40 0.01 5.72
N LYS A 217 -21.51 -1.08 4.94
CA LYS A 217 -20.87 -1.23 3.63
C LYS A 217 -21.86 -1.83 2.66
N GLN A 218 -21.93 -1.29 1.46
CA GLN A 218 -22.79 -1.82 0.39
C GLN A 218 -22.02 -1.80 -0.93
N ALA A 219 -22.29 -2.79 -1.78
CA ALA A 219 -21.73 -2.87 -3.11
C ALA A 219 -22.84 -3.06 -4.15
N VAL A 220 -22.64 -2.46 -5.31
CA VAL A 220 -23.44 -2.68 -6.51
C VAL A 220 -22.50 -3.09 -7.63
N VAL A 221 -22.83 -4.17 -8.32
CA VAL A 221 -21.99 -4.73 -9.39
C VAL A 221 -22.69 -4.55 -10.73
N VAL A 222 -21.95 -4.02 -11.71
CA VAL A 222 -22.38 -3.93 -13.11
C VAL A 222 -21.53 -4.89 -13.95
N GLY A 223 -22.18 -5.90 -14.51
CA GLY A 223 -21.55 -6.84 -15.44
C GLY A 223 -22.03 -6.66 -16.89
N LYS A 224 -21.52 -7.52 -17.78
CA LYS A 224 -21.84 -7.46 -19.21
C LYS A 224 -23.21 -8.03 -19.57
N SER A 225 -23.57 -9.16 -18.96
CA SER A 225 -24.81 -9.90 -19.26
C SER A 225 -25.80 -9.73 -18.12
N ALA A 226 -27.09 -9.57 -18.42
CA ALA A 226 -28.15 -9.56 -17.39
C ALA A 226 -28.22 -10.88 -16.61
N LYS A 227 -27.93 -12.01 -17.28
CA LYS A 227 -27.89 -13.35 -16.69
C LYS A 227 -26.59 -14.04 -17.09
N PRO A 228 -25.47 -13.78 -16.39
CA PRO A 228 -24.22 -14.47 -16.68
C PRO A 228 -24.34 -15.97 -16.35
N ARG A 229 -23.63 -16.81 -17.10
CA ARG A 229 -23.70 -18.28 -16.95
C ARG A 229 -23.34 -18.75 -15.52
N CYS A 230 -22.46 -18.02 -14.84
CA CYS A 230 -22.08 -18.31 -13.45
C CYS A 230 -23.21 -18.06 -12.43
N PHE A 231 -24.30 -17.39 -12.80
CA PHE A 231 -25.48 -17.26 -11.93
C PHE A 231 -26.46 -18.42 -12.09
N LYS A 232 -26.17 -19.40 -12.95
CA LYS A 232 -26.97 -20.62 -13.05
C LYS A 232 -27.01 -21.29 -11.68
N ASN A 233 -28.21 -21.51 -11.15
CA ASN A 233 -28.49 -22.08 -9.82
C ASN A 233 -28.12 -21.18 -8.62
N VAL A 234 -27.80 -19.92 -8.83
CA VAL A 234 -27.63 -18.94 -7.74
C VAL A 234 -28.97 -18.31 -7.42
N LYS A 235 -29.51 -18.57 -6.23
CA LYS A 235 -30.83 -18.07 -5.80
C LYS A 235 -30.78 -16.63 -5.30
N THR A 236 -29.73 -16.28 -4.57
CA THR A 236 -29.55 -14.97 -3.95
C THR A 236 -28.12 -14.49 -4.13
N LEU A 237 -27.96 -13.18 -4.31
CA LEU A 237 -26.67 -12.51 -4.35
C LEU A 237 -26.53 -11.61 -3.12
N PRO A 238 -25.34 -11.48 -2.52
CA PRO A 238 -25.11 -10.59 -1.40
C PRO A 238 -25.03 -9.10 -1.81
N PHE A 239 -25.18 -8.80 -3.10
CA PHE A 239 -25.10 -7.45 -3.68
C PHE A 239 -26.12 -7.29 -4.80
N SER A 240 -26.47 -6.04 -5.11
CA SER A 240 -27.30 -5.72 -6.28
C SER A 240 -26.49 -5.88 -7.56
N TYR A 241 -27.07 -6.53 -8.57
CA TYR A 241 -26.43 -6.74 -9.86
C TYR A 241 -27.21 -6.06 -10.99
N PHE A 242 -26.50 -5.30 -11.81
CA PHE A 242 -27.00 -4.66 -13.03
C PHE A 242 -26.19 -5.11 -14.24
N ALA A 243 -26.73 -4.91 -15.44
CA ALA A 243 -26.04 -5.27 -16.66
C ALA A 243 -25.99 -4.12 -17.66
N ASN A 244 -24.82 -3.95 -18.27
CA ASN A 244 -24.56 -3.03 -19.37
C ASN A 244 -23.62 -3.74 -20.35
N ARG A 245 -23.83 -3.63 -21.67
CA ARG A 245 -22.99 -4.30 -22.69
C ARG A 245 -21.50 -4.00 -22.56
N LYS A 246 -21.13 -2.82 -22.05
CA LYS A 246 -19.74 -2.44 -21.78
C LYS A 246 -19.28 -2.80 -20.36
N ALA A 247 -20.19 -3.16 -19.46
CA ALA A 247 -19.98 -3.31 -18.02
C ALA A 247 -19.48 -2.02 -17.34
N TRP A 248 -19.88 -0.85 -17.85
CA TRP A 248 -19.59 0.46 -17.26
C TRP A 248 -20.81 0.99 -16.51
N MET A 249 -20.59 1.86 -15.52
CA MET A 249 -21.66 2.66 -14.95
C MET A 249 -22.20 3.64 -16.00
N THR A 250 -23.50 3.91 -15.96
CA THR A 250 -24.16 4.93 -16.79
C THR A 250 -25.04 5.79 -15.88
N SER A 251 -25.36 7.02 -16.31
CA SER A 251 -26.26 7.93 -15.57
C SER A 251 -27.62 7.29 -15.28
N GLN A 252 -28.14 6.47 -16.19
CA GLN A 252 -29.37 5.70 -15.98
C GLN A 252 -29.22 4.68 -14.85
N LEU A 253 -28.19 3.82 -14.92
CA LEU A 253 -27.95 2.82 -13.88
C LEU A 253 -27.69 3.46 -12.53
N PHE A 254 -26.88 4.52 -12.51
CA PHE A 254 -26.60 5.28 -11.30
C PHE A 254 -27.88 5.87 -10.69
N THR A 255 -28.75 6.45 -11.53
CA THR A 255 -30.08 6.95 -11.10
C THR A 255 -30.92 5.85 -10.46
N ASP A 256 -30.97 4.66 -11.06
CA ASP A 256 -31.74 3.53 -10.53
C ASP A 256 -31.16 3.00 -9.21
N VAL A 257 -29.84 3.00 -9.07
CA VAL A 257 -29.14 2.68 -7.83
C VAL A 257 -29.46 3.70 -6.75
N MET A 258 -29.40 5.00 -7.05
CA MET A 258 -29.73 6.07 -6.10
C MET A 258 -31.18 6.01 -5.66
N LYS A 259 -32.14 5.78 -6.56
CA LYS A 259 -33.57 5.59 -6.20
C LYS A 259 -33.78 4.39 -5.28
N THR A 260 -33.02 3.32 -5.47
CA THR A 260 -33.11 2.13 -4.61
C THR A 260 -32.51 2.40 -3.24
N LEU A 261 -31.40 3.12 -3.17
CA LEU A 261 -30.81 3.56 -1.91
C LEU A 261 -31.73 4.53 -1.16
N ASP A 262 -32.34 5.48 -1.86
CA ASP A 262 -33.24 6.48 -1.28
C ASP A 262 -34.47 5.81 -0.65
N ARG A 263 -35.09 4.86 -1.34
CA ARG A 263 -36.17 4.03 -0.77
C ARG A 263 -35.76 3.28 0.49
N LYS A 264 -34.53 2.76 0.54
CA LYS A 264 -33.99 2.11 1.75
C LYS A 264 -33.84 3.11 2.89
N MET A 265 -33.34 4.32 2.61
CA MET A 265 -33.18 5.38 3.63
C MET A 265 -34.53 5.92 4.11
N ILE A 266 -35.52 6.03 3.23
CA ILE A 266 -36.92 6.36 3.58
C ILE A 266 -37.49 5.31 4.53
N ALA A 267 -37.36 4.03 4.20
CA ALA A 267 -37.87 2.94 5.04
C ALA A 267 -37.21 2.89 6.42
N GLN A 268 -35.97 3.36 6.53
CA GLN A 268 -35.25 3.49 7.81
C GLN A 268 -35.52 4.82 8.54
N ASN A 269 -36.30 5.73 7.95
CA ASN A 269 -36.47 7.10 8.41
C ASN A 269 -35.13 7.83 8.65
N ARG A 270 -34.16 7.61 7.76
CA ARG A 270 -32.81 8.18 7.84
C ARG A 270 -32.56 9.16 6.71
N LYS A 271 -31.83 10.23 7.00
CA LYS A 271 -31.32 11.17 5.99
C LYS A 271 -29.81 11.08 5.97
N ILE A 272 -29.24 10.90 4.79
CA ILE A 272 -27.80 10.75 4.61
C ILE A 272 -27.24 11.79 3.65
N ILE A 273 -25.97 12.11 3.82
CA ILE A 273 -25.17 12.81 2.82
C ILE A 273 -24.23 11.83 2.13
N LEU A 274 -24.19 11.85 0.79
CA LEU A 274 -23.39 10.95 -0.02
C LEU A 274 -22.36 11.72 -0.85
N PHE A 275 -21.09 11.45 -0.61
CA PHE A 275 -19.96 12.01 -1.33
C PHE A 275 -19.60 11.17 -2.57
N LEU A 276 -19.43 11.85 -3.71
CA LEU A 276 -19.13 11.25 -5.01
C LEU A 276 -17.97 11.98 -5.69
N ASP A 277 -17.24 11.30 -6.58
CA ASP A 277 -16.35 11.96 -7.53
C ASP A 277 -17.14 12.66 -8.65
N ASN A 278 -16.48 13.59 -9.33
CA ASN A 278 -17.09 14.37 -10.41
C ASN A 278 -17.02 13.60 -11.74
N ALA A 279 -17.81 12.52 -11.83
CA ALA A 279 -17.93 11.71 -13.03
C ALA A 279 -19.28 11.98 -13.74
N THR A 280 -19.28 11.99 -15.08
CA THR A 280 -20.51 12.23 -15.86
C THR A 280 -21.58 11.17 -15.64
N CYS A 281 -21.18 9.94 -15.30
CA CYS A 281 -22.11 8.87 -14.92
C CYS A 281 -22.83 9.12 -13.58
N HIS A 282 -22.37 10.07 -12.76
CA HIS A 282 -23.00 10.44 -11.49
C HIS A 282 -24.07 11.53 -11.63
N ASN A 283 -24.24 12.07 -12.83
CA ASN A 283 -25.35 12.97 -13.13
C ASN A 283 -26.67 12.20 -13.09
N LEU A 284 -27.57 12.58 -12.18
CA LEU A 284 -28.92 12.04 -12.13
C LEU A 284 -29.70 12.46 -13.37
N LEU A 285 -30.64 11.61 -13.80
CA LEU A 285 -31.53 11.96 -14.90
C LEU A 285 -32.48 13.11 -14.51
N PRO A 286 -32.83 13.99 -15.46
CA PRO A 286 -33.79 15.07 -15.23
C PRO A 286 -35.09 14.57 -14.60
N GLY A 287 -35.61 15.31 -13.62
CA GLY A 287 -36.82 14.93 -12.87
C GLY A 287 -36.62 13.88 -11.78
N THR A 288 -35.38 13.42 -11.55
CA THR A 288 -35.08 12.56 -10.39
C THR A 288 -34.88 13.41 -9.14
N ASN A 289 -35.78 13.26 -8.18
CA ASN A 289 -35.65 13.86 -6.85
C ASN A 289 -35.42 12.74 -5.83
N LEU A 290 -34.43 12.94 -4.95
CA LEU A 290 -34.14 12.05 -3.81
C LEU A 290 -34.58 12.78 -2.54
N SER A 291 -35.38 12.15 -1.69
CA SER A 291 -35.93 12.83 -0.49
C SER A 291 -35.03 12.70 0.73
N ASN A 292 -34.28 11.61 0.82
CA ASN A 292 -33.52 11.21 2.00
C ASN A 292 -32.01 11.15 1.74
N ILE A 293 -31.57 11.34 0.49
CA ILE A 293 -30.16 11.39 0.12
C ILE A 293 -29.80 12.78 -0.41
N LYS A 294 -28.86 13.43 0.27
CA LYS A 294 -28.19 14.64 -0.25
C LYS A 294 -26.90 14.25 -0.95
N LEU A 295 -26.80 14.50 -2.25
CA LEU A 295 -25.56 14.29 -3.02
C LEU A 295 -24.61 15.48 -2.83
N SER A 296 -23.32 15.19 -2.66
CA SER A 296 -22.26 16.20 -2.62
C SER A 296 -21.08 15.74 -3.46
N SER A 297 -20.69 16.56 -4.44
CA SER A 297 -19.52 16.29 -5.27
C SER A 297 -18.25 16.77 -4.57
N LYS A 298 -17.18 15.97 -4.67
CA LYS A 298 -15.84 16.39 -4.27
C LYS A 298 -15.33 17.52 -5.18
N PRO A 299 -14.47 18.42 -4.69
CA PRO A 299 -13.89 19.48 -5.51
C PRO A 299 -13.07 18.90 -6.67
N PRO A 300 -13.05 19.58 -7.84
CA PRO A 300 -12.27 19.15 -9.00
C PRO A 300 -10.79 18.89 -8.67
N ASN A 301 -10.15 17.93 -9.35
CA ASN A 301 -8.71 17.62 -9.25
C ASN A 301 -8.19 17.12 -7.88
N THR A 302 -9.05 16.57 -7.01
CA THR A 302 -8.61 16.03 -5.72
C THR A 302 -8.15 14.57 -5.74
N THR A 303 -8.26 13.87 -6.87
CA THR A 303 -8.11 12.40 -6.96
C THR A 303 -6.69 11.88 -6.69
N THR A 304 -5.65 12.71 -6.81
CA THR A 304 -4.26 12.24 -6.89
C THR A 304 -3.41 12.47 -5.64
N HIS A 305 -3.76 13.41 -4.76
CA HIS A 305 -2.97 13.65 -3.54
C HIS A 305 -3.73 14.13 -2.31
N SER A 306 -5.05 14.28 -2.40
CA SER A 306 -5.81 14.35 -1.16
C SER A 306 -5.68 12.97 -0.47
N THR A 307 -5.56 12.97 0.85
CA THR A 307 -5.96 11.82 1.67
C THR A 307 -7.40 11.35 1.37
N PHE A 308 -8.14 12.00 0.46
CA PHE A 308 -9.47 11.67 -0.02
C PHE A 308 -9.50 10.79 -1.27
N GLY A 309 -8.38 10.59 -1.98
CA GLY A 309 -8.29 9.81 -3.22
C GLY A 309 -7.92 8.32 -3.05
N SER A 310 -7.57 7.89 -1.84
CA SER A 310 -7.27 6.48 -1.59
C SER A 310 -8.50 5.76 -1.05
N ARG A 311 -8.86 4.64 -1.70
CA ARG A 311 -9.89 3.65 -1.31
C ARG A 311 -10.45 3.84 0.11
N HIS A 312 -11.76 4.03 0.24
CA HIS A 312 -12.66 3.94 1.43
C HIS A 312 -12.11 4.29 2.83
N HIS A 313 -10.98 3.73 3.22
CA HIS A 313 -10.29 3.87 4.49
C HIS A 313 -9.65 5.26 4.72
N SER A 314 -9.08 5.92 3.70
CA SER A 314 -8.33 7.17 3.94
C SER A 314 -9.22 8.41 4.04
N PHE A 315 -10.36 8.45 3.32
CA PHE A 315 -11.37 9.51 3.48
C PHE A 315 -11.87 9.57 4.92
N ILE A 316 -12.26 8.41 5.46
CA ILE A 316 -12.76 8.27 6.83
C ILE A 316 -11.70 8.69 7.85
N GLN A 317 -10.46 8.20 7.71
CA GLN A 317 -9.38 8.55 8.65
C GLN A 317 -8.95 10.01 8.54
N SER A 318 -8.92 10.60 7.33
CA SER A 318 -8.58 12.01 7.14
C SER A 318 -9.58 12.93 7.85
N VAL A 319 -10.87 12.60 7.78
CA VAL A 319 -11.95 13.39 8.39
C VAL A 319 -11.95 13.24 9.91
N LEU A 320 -11.76 12.02 10.43
CA LEU A 320 -11.65 11.77 11.88
C LEU A 320 -10.41 12.46 12.48
N SER A 321 -9.30 12.55 11.74
CA SER A 321 -8.07 13.22 12.19
C SER A 321 -8.18 14.75 12.22
N SER A 322 -8.99 15.34 11.35
CA SER A 322 -9.25 16.79 11.34
C SER A 322 -10.28 17.25 12.39
N GLY A 323 -11.01 16.32 13.01
CA GLY A 323 -12.04 16.60 14.02
C GLY A 323 -11.55 16.61 15.46
N THR A 324 -10.32 16.20 15.76
CA THR A 324 -9.76 16.18 17.12
C THR A 324 -8.67 17.24 17.27
N CYS A 325 -9.06 18.51 17.35
CA CYS A 325 -8.16 19.54 17.86
C CYS A 325 -8.95 20.60 18.64
N SER A 326 -9.43 20.21 19.81
CA SER A 326 -9.69 21.12 20.93
C SER A 326 -9.96 20.33 22.20
N ASN A 327 -8.97 20.33 23.10
CA ASN A 327 -9.04 20.00 24.53
C ASN A 327 -9.65 18.65 24.96
N ALA A 328 -8.79 17.70 25.38
CA ALA A 328 -8.67 17.31 26.80
C ALA A 328 -7.74 16.09 26.99
N ASN A 329 -6.77 16.27 27.87
CA ASN A 329 -6.08 15.31 28.73
C ASN A 329 -5.44 14.03 28.18
N ARG A 330 -4.11 13.99 28.39
CA ARG A 330 -3.31 12.79 28.69
C ARG A 330 -4.07 11.84 29.62
N SER A 331 -4.41 10.67 29.10
CA SER A 331 -4.29 9.33 29.69
C SER A 331 -5.39 8.48 29.09
N ASP A 332 -5.05 7.74 28.03
CA ASP A 332 -5.58 6.42 27.76
C ASP A 332 -4.86 5.85 26.52
N GLN A 333 -3.85 5.02 26.82
CA GLN A 333 -3.24 4.16 25.82
C GLN A 333 -4.27 3.11 25.41
N CYS A 334 -4.95 3.32 24.28
CA CYS A 334 -5.66 2.23 23.62
C CYS A 334 -4.65 1.28 23.00
N TYR A 335 -4.52 0.12 23.66
CA TYR A 335 -3.81 -1.06 23.21
C TYR A 335 -4.17 -1.41 21.76
N THR A 336 -3.17 -1.39 20.89
CA THR A 336 -3.22 -2.13 19.63
C THR A 336 -3.00 -3.60 19.97
N ALA A 337 -4.10 -4.36 20.08
CA ALA A 337 -4.05 -5.81 20.09
C ALA A 337 -3.63 -6.30 18.69
N SER A 338 -2.32 -6.38 18.47
CA SER A 338 -1.73 -7.17 17.40
C SER A 338 -1.98 -8.64 17.74
N ALA A 339 -2.86 -9.30 16.98
CA ALA A 339 -3.02 -10.74 17.05
C ALA A 339 -1.71 -11.40 16.58
N ALA A 340 -0.90 -11.80 17.56
CA ALA A 340 0.20 -12.71 17.39
C ALA A 340 -0.35 -14.08 16.97
N VAL A 341 -0.19 -14.44 15.71
CA VAL A 341 -0.23 -15.83 15.26
C VAL A 341 0.95 -16.53 15.92
N ARG A 342 0.67 -17.27 16.99
CA ARG A 342 1.65 -18.22 17.58
C ARG A 342 1.95 -19.28 16.52
N GLY A 343 3.21 -19.37 16.14
CA GLY A 343 3.75 -20.55 15.49
C GLY A 343 3.61 -21.73 16.45
N GLY A 344 2.79 -22.71 16.05
CA GLY A 344 2.84 -24.07 16.56
C GLY A 344 3.71 -24.88 15.62
N GLN A 345 4.75 -25.50 16.19
CA GLN A 345 5.63 -26.46 15.54
C GLN A 345 4.83 -27.59 14.88
N ALA A 346 5.25 -27.98 13.69
CA ALA A 346 4.99 -29.30 13.12
C ALA A 346 6.28 -29.77 12.46
N ASP A 347 7.20 -30.28 13.29
CA ASP A 347 8.26 -31.17 12.85
C ASP A 347 7.76 -32.61 12.98
N ASN A 348 8.05 -33.39 11.93
CA ASN A 348 8.21 -34.85 11.88
C ASN A 348 7.00 -35.73 12.21
N CYS A 349 6.51 -36.42 11.18
CA CYS A 349 6.56 -37.89 11.06
C CYS A 349 5.84 -38.31 9.76
N PHE A 350 6.59 -38.88 8.81
CA PHE A 350 6.32 -40.17 8.15
C PHE A 350 7.20 -40.28 6.90
N GLU A 351 8.44 -40.73 7.11
CA GLU A 351 9.15 -41.52 6.10
C GLU A 351 8.58 -42.95 6.08
N GLY A 352 8.83 -43.63 4.97
CA GLY A 352 8.12 -44.82 4.53
C GLY A 352 8.34 -46.08 5.35
N HIS A 353 7.42 -47.02 5.16
CA HIS A 353 7.75 -48.43 5.18
C HIS A 353 6.97 -49.12 4.06
N ALA A 354 7.72 -49.57 3.06
CA ALA A 354 7.33 -50.64 2.19
C ALA A 354 7.28 -51.93 3.02
N HIS A 355 6.21 -52.71 2.85
CA HIS A 355 6.26 -54.15 3.07
C HIS A 355 5.35 -54.83 2.06
N ASP A 356 5.96 -55.80 1.39
CA ASP A 356 5.38 -56.77 0.48
C ASP A 356 4.13 -57.42 1.05
N GLU A 357 3.13 -57.64 0.19
CA GLU A 357 2.39 -58.89 0.20
C GLU A 357 1.86 -59.19 -1.20
N ALA A 358 2.35 -60.29 -1.76
CA ALA A 358 1.98 -60.86 -3.02
C ALA A 358 0.80 -61.83 -2.83
N SER A 359 -0.24 -61.73 -3.65
CA SER A 359 -1.12 -62.86 -3.96
C SER A 359 -1.83 -62.67 -5.31
N THR A 360 -1.17 -63.17 -6.35
CA THR A 360 -1.67 -63.99 -7.48
C THR A 360 -3.15 -63.98 -7.94
N PHE A 361 -3.26 -63.81 -9.28
CA PHE A 361 -4.00 -64.59 -10.29
C PHE A 361 -5.41 -64.20 -10.79
N HIS A 362 -5.40 -63.73 -12.06
CA HIS A 362 -6.30 -63.94 -13.23
C HIS A 362 -6.58 -62.58 -13.88
N GLY A 363 -6.12 -62.24 -15.09
CA GLY A 363 -5.99 -63.04 -16.30
C GLY A 363 -7.11 -62.67 -17.25
N GLN A 364 -6.92 -61.64 -18.09
CA GLN A 364 -7.49 -61.54 -19.44
C GLN A 364 -6.96 -60.32 -20.22
N THR A 365 -6.17 -60.64 -21.24
CA THR A 365 -5.85 -59.87 -22.45
C THR A 365 -7.10 -59.47 -23.23
N VAL A 366 -7.14 -58.26 -23.84
CA VAL A 366 -7.49 -58.02 -25.27
C VAL A 366 -7.05 -56.60 -25.72
N ASN A 367 -6.10 -56.57 -26.66
CA ASN A 367 -5.89 -55.72 -27.85
C ASN A 367 -6.35 -54.24 -27.98
N ASN A 368 -5.34 -53.40 -28.25
CA ASN A 368 -5.10 -52.60 -29.48
C ASN A 368 -6.25 -51.90 -30.24
N SER A 369 -6.13 -50.58 -30.38
CA SER A 369 -6.07 -49.84 -31.68
C SER A 369 -5.97 -48.32 -31.44
N LYS A 370 -4.82 -47.68 -31.67
CA LYS A 370 -4.50 -46.82 -32.85
C LYS A 370 -5.57 -45.79 -33.23
N LEU A 371 -5.21 -44.50 -33.24
CA LEU A 371 -4.99 -43.72 -34.47
C LEU A 371 -4.40 -42.34 -34.12
N PHE A 372 -3.62 -41.83 -35.07
CA PHE A 372 -2.64 -40.76 -35.03
C PHE A 372 -3.15 -39.37 -34.62
#